data_AF-A0A3C0B657-F1
#
_entry.id   AF-A0A3C0B657-F1
#
_cell.length_a   1.000
_cell.length_b   1.000
_cell.length_c   1.000
_cell.angle_alpha   90.00
_cell.angle_beta   90.00
_cell.angle_gamma   90.00
#
_symmetry.space_group_name_H-M   'P 1'
#
loop_
_entity.id
_entity.type
_entity.pdbx_description
1 polymer ?
#
loop_
_entity_poly.entity_id
_entity_poly.type
_entity_poly.pdbx_seq_one_letter_code
_entity_poly.pdbx_strand_id
1 'polypeptide(L)'
;DESLNLGNIKTVTTSTLNEAITHLKNKEVDAVVYDRPQLLYFLKKHNENLYITNAEYYKQGYGFAFPLNTTLIYDINRALLELAEDQEIQRIVDYYLNKDK
;
A
#
# COMPACT_ATOMS: atom_id res chain seq x y z
N ASP A 1 -9.50 -7.86 8.34
CA ASP A 1 -8.47 -7.45 9.30
C ASP A 1 -9.06 -7.54 10.70
N GLU A 2 -8.45 -8.33 11.60
CA GLU A 2 -8.94 -8.53 12.97
C GLU A 2 -8.89 -7.25 13.81
N SER A 3 -8.05 -6.28 13.44
CA SER A 3 -7.92 -4.99 14.13
C SER A 3 -9.20 -4.12 14.07
N LEU A 4 -10.03 -4.31 13.04
CA LEU A 4 -11.28 -3.56 12.84
C LEU A 4 -12.46 -4.10 13.66
N ASN A 5 -12.34 -5.31 14.21
CA ASN A 5 -13.40 -5.96 15.00
C ASN A 5 -13.39 -5.56 16.49
N LEU A 6 -12.43 -4.75 16.93
CA LEU A 6 -12.22 -4.43 18.35
C LEU A 6 -13.19 -3.36 18.90
N GLY A 7 -14.10 -2.79 18.10
CA GLY A 7 -14.97 -1.73 18.58
C GLY A 7 -16.23 -1.46 17.76
N ASN A 8 -17.07 -2.47 17.47
CA ASN A 8 -18.37 -2.28 16.80
C ASN A 8 -18.34 -1.30 15.61
N ILE A 9 -17.24 -1.30 14.85
CA ILE A 9 -17.05 -0.38 13.74
C ILE A 9 -17.93 -0.87 12.59
N LYS A 10 -18.81 0.00 12.09
CA LYS A 10 -19.60 -0.32 10.90
C LYS A 10 -18.68 -0.30 9.68
N THR A 11 -18.36 -1.48 9.16
CA THR A 11 -17.52 -1.62 7.96
C THR A 11 -18.37 -1.76 6.70
N VAL A 12 -17.96 -1.10 5.63
CA VAL A 12 -18.47 -1.32 4.27
C VAL A 12 -17.34 -1.92 3.44
N THR A 13 -17.54 -3.13 2.91
CA THR A 13 -16.57 -3.79 2.05
C THR A 13 -16.83 -3.45 0.60
N THR A 14 -15.78 -3.10 -0.13
CA THR A 14 -15.84 -2.75 -1.55
C THR A 14 -14.90 -3.64 -2.34
N SER A 15 -15.19 -3.84 -3.63
CA SER A 15 -14.38 -4.70 -4.49
C SER A 15 -13.19 -3.96 -5.10
N THR A 16 -13.26 -2.63 -5.18
CA THR A 16 -12.21 -1.80 -5.80
C THR A 16 -11.90 -0.54 -4.98
N LEU A 17 -10.69 0.00 -5.12
CA LEU A 17 -10.33 1.27 -4.50
C LEU A 17 -11.20 2.44 -5.01
N ASN A 18 -11.54 2.47 -6.30
CA ASN A 18 -12.39 3.52 -6.87
C ASN A 18 -13.78 3.57 -6.22
N GLU A 19 -14.36 2.40 -5.97
CA GLU A 19 -15.64 2.27 -5.26
C GLU A 19 -15.52 2.78 -3.82
N ALA A 20 -14.48 2.37 -3.09
CA ALA A 20 -14.22 2.85 -1.73
C ALA A 20 -14.08 4.39 -1.66
N ILE A 21 -13.33 4.98 -2.61
CA ILE A 21 -13.18 6.43 -2.71
C ILE A 21 -14.50 7.12 -3.07
N THR A 22 -15.35 6.48 -3.88
CA THR A 22 -16.69 7.00 -4.20
C THR A 22 -17.57 7.06 -2.95
N HIS A 23 -17.60 6.00 -2.15
CA HIS A 23 -18.31 6.00 -0.86
C HIS A 23 -17.79 7.08 0.09
N LEU A 24 -16.47 7.29 0.15
CA LEU A 24 -15.86 8.36 0.95
C LEU A 24 -16.31 9.74 0.48
N LYS A 25 -16.28 10.00 -0.82
CA LYS A 25 -16.72 11.29 -1.41
C LYS A 25 -18.20 11.57 -1.19
N ASN A 26 -19.02 10.52 -1.23
CA ASN A 26 -20.46 10.60 -0.95
C ASN A 26 -20.78 10.71 0.55
N LYS A 27 -19.77 10.66 1.44
CA LYS A 27 -19.92 10.66 2.90
C LYS A 27 -20.72 9.46 3.43
N GLU A 28 -20.66 8.34 2.72
CA GLU A 28 -21.25 7.07 3.13
C GLU A 28 -20.35 6.33 4.12
N VAL A 29 -19.05 6.65 4.10
CA VAL A 29 -18.03 6.22 5.06
C VAL A 29 -17.17 7.41 5.48
N ASP A 30 -16.66 7.39 6.71
CA ASP A 30 -15.79 8.45 7.24
C ASP A 30 -14.32 8.29 6.82
N ALA A 31 -13.89 7.06 6.53
CA ALA A 31 -12.51 6.73 6.15
C ALA A 31 -12.44 5.47 5.29
N VAL A 32 -11.34 5.32 4.56
CA VAL A 32 -11.00 4.12 3.78
C VAL A 32 -9.70 3.54 4.32
N VAL A 33 -9.70 2.24 4.58
CA VAL A 33 -8.50 1.48 4.98
C VAL A 33 -8.03 0.68 3.77
N TYR A 34 -6.79 0.91 3.35
CA TYR A 34 -6.19 0.26 2.19
C TYR A 34 -4.66 0.33 2.26
N ASP A 35 -3.98 -0.41 1.37
CA ASP A 35 -2.52 -0.39 1.27
C ASP A 35 -1.98 1.00 0.95
N ARG A 36 -1.01 1.47 1.76
CA ARG A 36 -0.39 2.80 1.60
C ARG A 36 0.18 3.04 0.19
N PRO A 37 0.96 2.12 -0.43
CA PRO A 37 1.47 2.35 -1.79
C PRO A 37 0.37 2.54 -2.83
N GLN A 38 -0.73 1.80 -2.71
CA GLN A 38 -1.85 1.91 -3.64
C GLN A 38 -2.59 3.25 -3.47
N LEU A 39 -2.76 3.72 -2.23
CA LEU A 39 -3.32 5.04 -1.95
C LEU A 39 -2.42 6.17 -2.47
N LEU A 40 -1.10 6.09 -2.27
CA LEU A 40 -0.16 7.09 -2.77
C LEU A 40 -0.18 7.19 -4.29
N TYR A 41 -0.16 6.04 -4.97
CA TYR A 41 -0.28 5.99 -6.42
C TYR A 41 -1.62 6.57 -6.90
N PHE A 42 -2.72 6.25 -6.22
CA PHE A 42 -4.04 6.78 -6.56
C PHE A 42 -4.08 8.32 -6.45
N LEU A 43 -3.59 8.89 -5.35
CA LEU A 43 -3.55 10.35 -5.17
C LEU A 43 -2.67 11.03 -6.22
N LYS A 44 -1.51 10.45 -6.55
CA LYS A 44 -0.64 10.95 -7.61
C LYS A 44 -1.34 10.98 -8.97
N LYS A 45 -2.15 9.96 -9.29
CA LYS A 45 -2.82 9.83 -10.59
C LYS A 45 -4.08 10.68 -10.73
N HIS A 46 -4.85 10.84 -9.65
CA HIS A 46 -6.19 11.43 -9.69
C HIS A 46 -6.25 12.86 -9.13
N ASN A 47 -5.16 13.36 -8.54
CA ASN A 47 -5.03 14.74 -8.02
C ASN A 47 -6.22 15.15 -7.12
N GLU A 48 -6.63 14.21 -6.26
CA GLU A 48 -7.78 14.32 -5.37
C GLU A 48 -7.42 15.09 -4.11
N ASN A 49 -8.37 15.87 -3.57
CA ASN A 49 -8.20 16.56 -2.28
C ASN A 49 -8.50 15.59 -1.12
N LEU A 50 -7.66 14.57 -0.99
CA LEU A 50 -7.71 13.56 0.07
C LEU A 50 -6.36 13.51 0.78
N TYR A 51 -6.38 13.17 2.06
CA TYR A 51 -5.18 13.08 2.88
C TYR A 51 -5.01 11.66 3.42
N ILE A 52 -3.79 11.12 3.31
CA ILE A 52 -3.42 9.86 3.94
C ILE A 52 -2.85 10.18 5.31
N THR A 53 -3.43 9.60 6.35
CA THR A 53 -2.91 9.74 7.72
C THR A 53 -1.47 9.22 7.85
N ASN A 54 -0.70 9.85 8.73
CA ASN A 54 0.63 9.37 9.13
C ASN A 54 0.57 8.14 10.05
N ALA A 55 -0.62 7.73 10.49
CA ALA A 55 -0.79 6.55 11.30
C ALA A 55 -0.58 5.27 10.46
N GLU A 56 0.52 4.57 10.72
CA GLU A 56 0.79 3.24 10.17
C GLU A 56 0.34 2.18 11.17
N TYR A 57 -0.86 1.64 10.98
CA TYR A 57 -1.43 0.64 11.89
C TYR A 57 -0.81 -0.76 11.70
N TYR A 58 -0.18 -1.03 10.56
CA TYR A 58 0.52 -2.29 10.28
C TYR A 58 1.66 -2.08 9.27
N LYS A 59 2.90 -2.37 9.67
CA LYS A 59 4.04 -2.44 8.74
C LYS A 59 4.06 -3.81 8.08
N GLN A 60 3.44 -3.93 6.92
CA GLN A 60 3.59 -5.11 6.07
C GLN A 60 4.66 -4.81 5.01
N GLY A 61 5.68 -5.67 4.95
CA GLY A 61 6.66 -5.63 3.86
C GLY A 61 6.12 -6.35 2.63
N TYR A 62 6.41 -5.84 1.44
CA TYR A 62 6.18 -6.54 0.18
C TYR A 62 7.36 -7.46 -0.14
N GLY A 63 7.08 -8.59 -0.77
CA GLY A 63 8.11 -9.54 -1.20
C GLY A 63 7.64 -10.42 -2.34
N PHE A 64 8.58 -11.09 -3.00
CA PHE A 64 8.28 -12.08 -4.02
C PHE A 64 8.04 -13.45 -3.36
N ALA A 65 6.92 -14.08 -3.69
CA ALA A 65 6.60 -15.43 -3.24
C ALA A 65 7.10 -16.47 -4.25
N PHE A 66 7.65 -17.57 -3.74
CA PHE A 66 8.15 -18.68 -4.56
C PHE A 66 7.60 -20.02 -4.03
N PRO A 67 7.54 -21.06 -4.88
CA PRO A 67 7.24 -22.41 -4.42
C PRO A 67 8.23 -22.87 -3.34
N LEU A 68 7.75 -23.74 -2.45
CA LEU A 68 8.62 -24.41 -1.47
C LEU A 68 9.75 -25.16 -2.18
N ASN A 69 10.94 -25.16 -1.56
CA ASN A 69 12.17 -25.79 -2.08
C ASN A 69 12.75 -25.20 -3.38
N THR A 70 12.39 -23.96 -3.74
CA THR A 70 13.08 -23.25 -4.82
C THR A 70 14.55 -22.97 -4.47
N THR A 71 15.43 -23.09 -5.47
CA THR A 71 16.85 -22.71 -5.34
C THR A 71 17.09 -21.22 -5.60
N LEU A 72 16.08 -20.48 -6.06
CA LEU A 72 16.21 -19.09 -6.53
C LEU A 72 16.26 -18.06 -5.39
N ILE A 73 15.89 -18.43 -4.16
CA ILE A 73 15.77 -17.48 -3.04
C ILE A 73 17.07 -16.71 -2.80
N TYR A 74 18.20 -17.42 -2.84
CA TYR A 74 19.49 -16.82 -2.55
C TYR A 74 19.89 -15.78 -3.60
N ASP A 75 19.78 -16.13 -4.88
CA ASP A 75 20.17 -15.24 -5.98
C ASP A 75 19.27 -14.00 -6.03
N ILE A 76 17.97 -14.17 -5.80
CA ILE A 76 17.00 -13.07 -5.81
C ILE A 76 17.22 -12.12 -4.63
N ASN A 77 17.48 -12.65 -3.43
CA ASN A 77 17.78 -11.81 -2.28
C ASN A 77 19.07 -11.03 -2.45
N ARG A 78 20.12 -11.62 -3.08
CA ARG A 78 21.33 -10.88 -3.40
C ARG A 78 21.09 -9.77 -4.42
N ALA A 79 20.38 -10.05 -5.50
CA ALA A 79 20.03 -9.03 -6.49
C ALA A 79 19.20 -7.89 -5.88
N LEU A 80 18.26 -8.20 -4.99
CA LEU A 80 17.50 -7.19 -4.25
C LEU A 80 18.37 -6.34 -3.33
N LEU A 81 19.38 -6.94 -2.68
CA LEU A 81 20.32 -6.22 -1.84
C LEU A 81 21.17 -5.26 -2.67
N GLU A 82 21.71 -5.73 -3.81
CA GLU A 82 22.49 -4.89 -4.74
C GLU A 82 21.65 -3.69 -5.23
N LEU A 83 20.41 -3.93 -5.65
CA LEU A 83 19.49 -2.84 -6.06
C LEU A 83 19.16 -1.87 -4.92
N ALA A 84 19.14 -2.34 -3.67
CA ALA A 84 18.92 -1.49 -2.51
C ALA A 84 20.15 -0.61 -2.23
N GLU A 85 21.35 -1.19 -2.27
CA GLU A 85 22.63 -0.49 -2.08
C GLU A 85 22.85 0.57 -3.15
N ASP A 86 22.49 0.27 -4.40
CA ASP A 86 22.56 1.19 -5.54
C ASP A 86 21.45 2.25 -5.55
N GLN A 87 20.53 2.21 -4.57
CA GLN A 87 19.35 3.06 -4.45
C GLN A 87 18.36 2.93 -5.62
N GLU A 88 18.44 1.87 -6.42
CA GLU A 88 17.49 1.63 -7.52
C GLU A 88 16.08 1.38 -7.00
N ILE A 89 15.94 0.62 -5.90
CA ILE A 89 14.63 0.39 -5.28
C ILE A 89 14.00 1.72 -4.87
N GLN A 90 14.78 2.62 -4.25
CA GLN A 90 14.28 3.95 -3.88
C GLN A 90 13.89 4.78 -5.10
N ARG A 91 14.68 4.74 -6.19
CA ARG A 91 14.36 5.44 -7.44
C ARG A 91 13.03 4.96 -8.03
N ILE A 92 12.79 3.65 -8.04
CA ILE A 92 11.54 3.06 -8.52
C ILE A 92 10.37 3.50 -7.64
N VAL A 93 10.51 3.41 -6.32
CA VAL A 93 9.49 3.84 -5.36
C VAL A 93 9.15 5.32 -5.55
N ASP A 94 10.16 6.19 -5.60
CA ASP A 94 9.98 7.63 -5.80
C ASP A 94 9.30 7.93 -7.14
N TYR A 95 9.70 7.23 -8.21
CA TYR A 95 9.12 7.38 -9.53
C TYR A 95 7.62 7.03 -9.56
N TYR A 96 7.19 5.98 -8.87
CA TYR A 96 5.78 5.58 -8.87
C TYR A 96 4.94 6.31 -7.83
N LEU A 97 5.47 6.57 -6.63
CA LEU A 97 4.67 7.00 -5.48
C LEU A 97 4.87 8.47 -5.10
N ASN A 98 5.91 9.14 -5.63
CA ASN A 98 6.48 10.40 -5.11
C ASN A 98 6.98 10.24 -3.66
N LYS A 99 7.95 11.08 -3.26
CA LYS A 99 8.30 11.18 -1.83
C LYS A 99 7.07 11.65 -1.07
N ASP A 100 6.66 10.86 -0.08
CA ASP A 100 5.86 11.36 1.04
C ASP A 100 6.58 12.61 1.57
N LYS A 101 5.88 13.75 1.55
CA LYS A 101 6.41 15.01 2.10
C LYS A 101 6.33 15.01 3.62
#